data_AF-A0A2H6BWP9-F1
#
_entry.id   AF-A0A2H6BWP9-F1
#
_cell.length_a   1.000
_cell.length_b   1.000
_cell.length_c   1.000
_cell.angle_alpha   90.00
_cell.angle_beta   90.00
_cell.angle_gamma   90.00
#
_symmetry.space_group_name_H-M   'P 1'
#
loop_
_entity.id
_entity.type
_entity.pdbx_description
1 polymer ?
#
loop_
_entity_poly.entity_id
_entity_poly.type
_entity_poly.pdbx_seq_one_letter_code
_entity_poly.pdbx_strand_id
1 'polypeptide(L)'
;MNITLNPELEQLINSQLATGNYNSVEDLLKDALLNLADKQNRQTLSQKVKELFDKTQSLPGVQDITEEDIAAEIEAYRRGE
;
A
#
# COMPACT_ATOMS: atom_id res chain seq x y z
N MET A 1 1.19 30.32 -1.70
CA MET A 1 0.72 30.03 -3.08
C MET A 1 -0.78 30.21 -3.08
N ASN A 2 -1.35 30.89 -4.08
CA ASN A 2 -2.80 31.04 -4.18
C ASN A 2 -3.31 30.09 -5.27
N ILE A 3 -4.32 29.30 -4.93
CA ILE A 3 -4.96 28.35 -5.85
C ILE A 3 -6.40 28.79 -5.99
N THR A 4 -6.90 28.89 -7.22
CA THR A 4 -8.31 29.14 -7.51
C THR A 4 -8.98 27.81 -7.79
N LEU A 5 -10.03 27.50 -7.04
CA LEU A 5 -10.83 26.28 -7.22
C LEU A 5 -11.96 26.55 -8.20
N ASN A 6 -12.37 25.51 -8.93
CA ASN A 6 -13.61 25.57 -9.70
C ASN A 6 -14.81 25.23 -8.77
N PRO A 7 -16.05 25.56 -9.19
CA PRO A 7 -17.23 25.31 -8.35
C PRO A 7 -17.42 23.84 -7.95
N GLU A 8 -17.01 22.91 -8.80
CA GLU A 8 -17.12 21.47 -8.54
C GLU A 8 -16.20 21.03 -7.38
N LEU A 9 -14.96 21.50 -7.38
CA LEU A 9 -13.99 21.22 -6.31
C LEU A 9 -14.39 21.89 -4.99
N GLU A 10 -14.95 23.09 -5.04
CA GLU A 10 -15.50 23.76 -3.85
C GLU A 10 -16.64 22.95 -3.23
N GLN A 11 -17.58 22.46 -4.04
CA GLN A 11 -18.66 21.60 -3.57
C GLN A 11 -18.13 20.30 -2.96
N LEU A 12 -17.15 19.67 -3.60
CA LEU A 12 -16.53 18.46 -3.08
C LEU A 12 -15.87 18.70 -1.73
N ILE A 13 -15.07 19.75 -1.57
CA ILE A 13 -14.44 20.10 -0.29
C ILE A 13 -15.49 20.34 0.78
N ASN A 14 -16.54 21.11 0.47
CA ASN A 14 -17.62 21.36 1.41
C ASN A 14 -18.35 20.07 1.84
N SER A 15 -18.55 19.13 0.92
CA SER A 15 -19.15 17.83 1.25
C SER A 15 -18.29 17.02 2.23
N GLN A 16 -16.96 17.09 2.09
CA GLN A 16 -16.03 16.40 2.97
C GLN A 16 -15.93 17.08 4.33
N LEU A 17 -15.93 18.41 4.39
CA LEU A 17 -15.98 19.15 5.66
C LEU A 17 -17.28 18.84 6.43
N ALA A 18 -18.41 18.71 5.72
CA ALA A 18 -19.70 18.37 6.32
C ALA A 18 -19.72 16.98 6.98
N THR A 19 -18.79 16.08 6.64
CA THR A 19 -18.65 14.78 7.32
C THR A 19 -18.12 14.90 8.75
N GLY A 20 -17.49 16.03 9.10
CA GLY A 20 -16.82 16.23 10.39
C GLY A 20 -15.45 15.55 10.50
N ASN A 21 -14.96 14.88 9.45
CA ASN A 21 -13.65 14.22 9.44
C ASN A 21 -12.47 15.19 9.32
N TYR A 22 -12.72 16.44 8.91
CA TYR A 22 -11.70 17.44 8.66
C TYR A 22 -12.07 18.75 9.34
N ASN A 23 -11.08 19.38 9.99
CA ASN A 23 -11.30 20.62 10.75
C ASN A 23 -11.23 21.88 9.88
N SER A 24 -10.59 21.80 8.72
CA SER A 24 -10.41 22.92 7.79
C SER A 24 -10.15 22.42 6.36
N VAL A 25 -10.26 23.34 5.40
CA VAL A 25 -9.87 23.09 4.01
C VAL A 25 -8.39 22.70 3.91
N GLU A 26 -7.53 23.35 4.71
CA GLU A 26 -6.09 23.08 4.71
C GLU A 26 -5.76 21.66 5.19
N ASP A 27 -6.43 21.20 6.26
CA ASP A 27 -6.27 19.85 6.81
C ASP A 27 -6.63 18.78 5.76
N LEU A 28 -7.79 18.96 5.11
CA LEU A 28 -8.24 18.10 4.01
C LEU A 28 -7.26 18.09 2.85
N LEU A 29 -6.81 19.26 2.39
CA LEU A 29 -5.89 19.35 1.25
C LEU A 29 -4.53 18.73 1.57
N LYS A 30 -4.04 18.90 2.80
CA LYS A 30 -2.80 18.26 3.26
C LYS A 30 -2.94 16.74 3.23
N ASP A 31 -4.01 16.20 3.80
CA ASP A 31 -4.27 14.76 3.80
C ASP A 31 -4.43 14.20 2.38
N ALA A 32 -5.14 14.91 1.50
CA ALA A 32 -5.30 14.52 0.10
C ALA A 32 -3.95 14.46 -0.65
N LEU A 33 -3.07 15.44 -0.44
CA LEU A 33 -1.75 15.48 -1.06
C LEU A 33 -0.83 14.37 -0.52
N LEU A 34 -0.86 14.11 0.79
CA LEU A 34 -0.12 12.99 1.39
C LEU A 34 -0.62 11.65 0.83
N ASN A 35 -1.93 11.45 0.75
CA ASN A 35 -2.52 10.25 0.18
C ASN A 35 -2.18 10.05 -1.30
N LEU A 36 -2.07 11.13 -2.07
CA LEU A 36 -1.63 11.07 -3.46
C LEU A 36 -0.17 10.61 -3.57
N ALA A 37 0.72 11.18 -2.75
CA ALA A 37 2.12 10.77 -2.69
C ALA A 37 2.26 9.30 -2.25
N ASP A 38 1.51 8.90 -1.23
CA ASP A 38 1.51 7.51 -0.75
C ASP A 38 0.94 6.54 -1.78
N LYS A 39 -0.07 6.94 -2.56
CA LYS A 39 -0.61 6.09 -3.63
C LYS A 39 0.46 5.76 -4.67
N GLN A 40 1.26 6.73 -5.07
CA GLN A 40 2.37 6.53 -6.00
C GLN A 40 3.44 5.61 -5.40
N ASN A 41 3.74 5.77 -4.10
CA ASN A 41 4.66 4.90 -3.38
C ASN A 41 4.14 3.46 -3.29
N ARG A 42 2.85 3.26 -2.98
CA ARG A 42 2.21 1.94 -2.93
C ARG A 42 2.27 1.21 -4.28
N GLN A 43 2.07 1.91 -5.39
CA GLN A 43 2.21 1.31 -6.73
C GLN A 43 3.65 0.85 -6.99
N THR A 44 4.63 1.68 -6.62
CA THR A 44 6.06 1.36 -6.75
C THR A 44 6.43 0.13 -5.90
N LEU A 45 5.97 0.10 -4.65
CA LEU A 45 6.20 -1.02 -3.75
C LEU A 45 5.55 -2.31 -4.26
N SER A 46 4.30 -2.24 -4.73
CA SER A 46 3.60 -3.39 -5.29
C SER A 46 4.34 -3.98 -6.50
N GLN A 47 4.84 -3.11 -7.39
CA GLN A 47 5.65 -3.54 -8.52
C GLN A 47 6.94 -4.22 -8.07
N LYS A 48 7.64 -3.66 -7.08
CA LYS A 48 8.87 -4.24 -6.53
C LYS A 48 8.63 -5.60 -5.85
N VAL A 49 7.53 -5.74 -5.10
CA VAL A 49 7.13 -7.02 -4.48
C VAL A 49 6.88 -8.07 -5.55
N LYS A 50 6.15 -7.71 -6.62
CA LYS A 50 5.90 -8.61 -7.74
C LYS A 50 7.20 -9.06 -8.40
N GLU A 51 8.10 -8.14 -8.70
CA GLU A 51 9.40 -8.46 -9.32
C GLU A 51 10.27 -9.36 -8.45
N LEU A 52 10.29 -9.14 -7.13
CA LEU A 52 11.00 -9.99 -6.19
C LEU A 52 10.38 -11.39 -6.14
N PHE A 53 9.06 -11.48 -6.09
CA PHE A 53 8.35 -12.75 -6.12
C PHE A 53 8.67 -13.52 -7.41
N ASP A 54 8.53 -12.89 -8.58
CA ASP A 54 8.81 -13.51 -9.88
C ASP A 54 10.27 -14.01 -9.95
N LYS A 55 11.23 -13.22 -9.44
CA LYS A 55 12.64 -13.63 -9.34
C LYS A 55 12.82 -14.85 -8.44
N THR A 56 12.23 -14.86 -7.25
CA THR A 56 12.29 -15.99 -6.32
C THR A 56 11.66 -17.24 -6.94
N GLN A 57 10.51 -17.13 -7.59
CA GLN A 57 9.82 -18.25 -8.23
C GLN A 57 10.58 -18.84 -9.42
N SER A 58 11.46 -18.06 -10.05
CA SER A 58 12.34 -18.54 -11.12
C SER A 58 13.59 -19.28 -10.64
N LEU A 59 13.88 -19.29 -9.34
CA LEU A 59 15.03 -20.01 -8.80
C LEU A 59 14.82 -21.52 -8.93
N PRO A 60 15.83 -22.29 -9.39
CA PRO A 60 15.75 -23.75 -9.45
C PRO A 60 15.41 -24.34 -8.07
N GLY A 61 14.58 -25.38 -8.04
CA GLY A 61 14.20 -26.06 -6.81
C GLY A 61 13.05 -25.42 -6.03
N VAL A 62 12.67 -24.16 -6.30
CA VAL A 62 11.57 -23.49 -5.56
C VAL A 62 10.23 -24.15 -5.86
N GLN A 63 9.99 -24.57 -7.10
CA GLN A 63 8.75 -25.27 -7.48
C GLN A 63 8.70 -26.72 -6.99
N ASP A 64 9.82 -27.26 -6.53
CA ASP A 64 9.92 -28.63 -6.05
C ASP A 64 9.65 -28.74 -4.53
N ILE A 65 9.55 -27.60 -3.83
CA ILE A 65 9.24 -27.54 -2.40
C ILE A 65 7.78 -27.93 -2.18
N THR A 66 7.53 -28.98 -1.42
CA THR A 66 6.19 -29.45 -1.08
C THR A 66 5.68 -28.86 0.24
N GLU A 67 4.37 -28.93 0.48
CA GLU A 67 3.79 -28.55 1.77
C GLU A 67 4.31 -29.45 2.91
N GLU A 68 4.58 -30.72 2.62
CA GLU A 68 5.19 -31.66 3.56
C GLU A 68 6.61 -31.24 3.95
N ASP A 69 7.43 -30.79 3.00
CA ASP A 69 8.79 -30.27 3.27
C ASP A 69 8.73 -29.03 4.18
N ILE A 70 7.79 -28.12 3.88
CA ILE A 70 7.58 -26.89 4.68
C ILE A 70 7.12 -27.24 6.10
N ALA A 71 6.17 -28.16 6.24
CA ALA A 71 5.66 -28.57 7.55
C ALA A 71 6.75 -29.23 8.40
N ALA A 72 7.58 -30.09 7.79
CA ALA A 72 8.70 -30.74 8.46
C ALA A 72 9.72 -29.71 8.99
N GLU A 73 10.06 -28.70 8.17
CA GLU A 73 11.00 -27.63 8.53
C GLU A 73 10.46 -26.75 9.67
N ILE A 74 9.16 -26.37 9.61
CA ILE A 74 8.52 -25.60 10.68
C ILE A 74 8.54 -26.36 12.02
N GLU A 75 8.29 -27.67 11.99
CA GLU A 75 8.32 -28.51 13.18
C GLU A 75 9.74 -28.69 13.73
N ALA A 76 10.75 -28.82 12.87
CA ALA A 76 12.16 -28.83 13.28
C ALA A 76 12.54 -27.53 13.98
N TYR A 77 12.21 -26.38 13.37
CA TYR A 77 12.45 -25.07 13.97
C TYR A 77 11.78 -24.89 15.34
N ARG A 78 10.55 -25.39 15.50
CA ARG A 78 9.82 -25.35 16.79
C ARG A 78 10.47 -26.21 17.88
N ARG A 79 11.17 -27.27 17.50
CA ARG A 79 11.97 -28.10 18.42
C ARG A 79 13.35 -27.52 18.73
N GLY A 80 13.75 -26.46 18.01
CA GLY A 80 15.07 -25.82 18.16
C GLY A 80 16.20 -26.59 17.48
N GLU A 81 15.88 -27.41 16.48
CA GLU A 81 16.83 -28.08 15.59
C GLU A 81 17.33 -27.13 14.48
#